data_AF-A0AAN7CS10-F1
#
_entry.id   AF-A0AAN7CS10-F1
#
_cell.length_a   1.000
_cell.length_b   1.000
_cell.length_c   1.000
_cell.angle_alpha   90.00
_cell.angle_beta   90.00
_cell.angle_gamma   90.00
#
_symmetry.space_group_name_H-M   'P 1'
#
loop_
_entity.id
_entity.type
_entity.pdbx_description
1 polymer ?
#
loop_
_entity_poly.entity_id
_entity_poly.type
_entity_poly.pdbx_seq_one_letter_code
_entity_poly.pdbx_strand_id
1 'polypeptide(L)'
;MRSLSATFSRGGWRRYAVAVAVLVAIAVMLNAYFDDVSSIVPWRPRLPTLQTFPVAPLSKACDEVPPPSPDAADAAAPIPNLVHYIWLLADPSVLSFNFKVFVSVYSAHLFLHPDRIYFHTDAAPDLWERSKTAGDLWTKRVLNLPGVTPNFIDNPRKTSTGVDIDTFGAKSDFIRADALRQHGGIYLDVDAVPLRDVAPLRTAGFANVVGGAVALRTRYTGFVNTGVWLSRPHSSLSEIFFRAMDAFYNGVWAISVDILTDLAYRLHAIPGEVLIVHPRAFAPTSWELEDQDRLFRPHPSAVLALTGNSNGDGMAGTQPQEELGNTCADALAWLARREQERGSRRDTEDWEMDFSSTYVLHAFDDYADKVRGWDGKITLKYVLARESNYARAVYPAVRHAIEAGIISKEETV
;
A
#
# COMPACT_ATOMS: atom_id res chain seq x y z
N MET A 1 1.00 -29.68 -60.50
CA MET A 1 0.45 -29.18 -59.23
C MET A 1 -1.00 -29.62 -59.13
N ARG A 2 -1.29 -30.72 -58.40
CA ARG A 2 -2.66 -31.21 -58.17
C ARG A 2 -3.05 -30.94 -56.71
N SER A 3 -4.20 -30.28 -56.57
CA SER A 3 -4.84 -29.80 -55.37
C SER A 3 -5.24 -30.92 -54.40
N LEU A 4 -4.88 -30.77 -53.13
CA LEU A 4 -5.41 -31.52 -51.99
C LEU A 4 -6.77 -30.92 -51.58
N SER A 5 -7.87 -31.54 -52.00
CA SER A 5 -9.18 -31.28 -51.42
C SER A 5 -9.74 -32.60 -50.87
N ALA A 6 -9.37 -32.91 -49.63
CA ALA A 6 -10.02 -33.97 -48.87
C ALA A 6 -11.32 -33.42 -48.29
N THR A 7 -12.44 -33.94 -48.79
CA THR A 7 -13.80 -33.74 -48.28
C THR A 7 -13.90 -34.22 -46.83
N PHE A 8 -13.91 -33.29 -45.87
CA PHE A 8 -14.34 -33.56 -44.50
C PHE A 8 -15.87 -33.66 -44.46
N SER A 9 -16.41 -34.84 -44.12
CA SER A 9 -17.85 -35.05 -44.01
C SER A 9 -18.42 -34.36 -42.75
N ARG A 10 -19.66 -33.86 -42.85
CA ARG A 10 -20.39 -33.21 -41.73
C ARG A 10 -20.45 -34.04 -40.44
N GLY A 11 -20.31 -35.37 -40.53
CA GLY A 11 -20.25 -36.27 -39.37
C GLY A 11 -18.91 -36.24 -38.61
N GLY A 12 -17.80 -35.96 -39.30
CA GLY A 12 -16.47 -35.83 -38.69
C GLY A 12 -16.35 -34.58 -37.82
N TRP A 13 -16.96 -33.47 -38.26
CA TRP A 13 -16.92 -32.19 -37.54
C TRP A 13 -17.62 -32.25 -36.17
N ARG A 14 -18.76 -32.96 -36.09
CA ARG A 14 -19.46 -33.17 -34.82
C ARG A 14 -18.65 -34.02 -33.84
N ARG A 15 -17.99 -35.08 -34.33
CA ARG A 15 -17.13 -35.93 -33.49
C ARG A 15 -15.89 -35.18 -33.00
N TYR A 16 -15.30 -34.33 -33.84
CA TYR A 16 -14.16 -33.50 -33.48
C TYR A 16 -14.55 -32.40 -32.48
N ALA A 17 -15.67 -31.72 -32.70
CA ALA A 17 -16.18 -30.70 -31.78
C ALA A 17 -16.53 -31.28 -30.40
N VAL A 18 -17.12 -32.48 -30.35
CA VAL A 18 -17.41 -33.18 -29.08
C VAL A 18 -16.10 -33.58 -28.39
N ALA A 19 -15.10 -34.10 -29.12
CA ALA A 19 -13.81 -34.44 -28.54
C ALA A 19 -13.08 -33.21 -27.96
N VAL A 20 -13.10 -32.09 -28.67
CA VAL A 20 -12.52 -30.82 -28.19
C VAL A 20 -13.28 -30.30 -26.97
N ALA A 21 -14.61 -30.33 -26.97
CA ALA A 21 -15.42 -29.89 -25.82
C ALA A 21 -15.16 -30.75 -24.57
N VAL A 22 -15.01 -32.07 -24.75
CA VAL A 22 -14.65 -32.99 -23.66
C VAL A 22 -13.25 -32.71 -23.14
N LEU A 23 -12.27 -32.48 -24.02
CA LEU A 23 -10.89 -32.15 -23.61
C LEU A 23 -10.83 -30.81 -22.87
N VAL A 24 -11.58 -29.79 -23.31
CA VAL A 24 -11.68 -28.50 -22.62
C VAL A 24 -12.36 -28.68 -21.26
N ALA A 25 -13.45 -29.45 -21.18
CA ALA A 25 -14.12 -29.72 -19.91
C ALA A 25 -13.23 -30.50 -18.93
N ILE A 26 -12.45 -31.47 -19.41
CA ILE A 26 -11.46 -32.19 -18.61
C ILE A 26 -10.35 -31.24 -18.16
N ALA A 27 -9.84 -30.38 -19.02
CA ALA A 27 -8.81 -29.40 -18.64
C ALA A 27 -9.34 -28.40 -17.60
N VAL A 28 -10.58 -27.93 -17.73
CA VAL A 28 -11.23 -27.05 -16.75
C VAL A 28 -11.48 -27.78 -15.44
N MET A 29 -11.98 -29.03 -15.48
CA MET A 29 -12.16 -29.83 -14.26
C MET A 29 -10.84 -30.17 -13.59
N LEU A 30 -9.78 -30.50 -14.35
CA LEU A 30 -8.46 -30.75 -13.78
C LEU A 30 -7.89 -29.46 -13.18
N ASN A 31 -8.04 -28.31 -13.83
CA ASN A 31 -7.58 -27.04 -13.29
C ASN A 31 -8.33 -26.68 -11.99
N ALA A 32 -9.66 -26.80 -11.99
CA ALA A 32 -10.48 -26.60 -10.79
C ALA A 32 -10.17 -27.63 -9.69
N TYR A 33 -9.93 -28.89 -10.04
CA TYR A 33 -9.58 -29.95 -9.09
C TYR A 33 -8.16 -29.77 -8.54
N PHE A 34 -7.19 -29.30 -9.32
CA PHE A 34 -5.85 -28.99 -8.82
C PHE A 34 -5.82 -27.70 -7.97
N ASP A 35 -6.68 -26.72 -8.27
CA ASP A 35 -6.92 -25.58 -7.39
C ASP A 35 -7.59 -26.02 -6.07
N ASP A 36 -8.61 -26.90 -6.11
CA ASP A 36 -9.30 -27.39 -4.90
C ASP A 36 -8.50 -28.41 -4.08
N VAL A 37 -7.69 -29.28 -4.71
CA VAL A 37 -6.87 -30.27 -3.99
C VAL A 37 -5.78 -29.58 -3.15
N SER A 38 -5.43 -28.32 -3.46
CA SER A 38 -4.59 -27.51 -2.56
C SER A 38 -5.22 -27.28 -1.18
N SER A 39 -6.54 -27.47 -1.03
CA SER A 39 -7.28 -27.38 0.24
C SER A 39 -7.40 -28.72 1.00
N ILE A 40 -7.13 -29.87 0.35
CA ILE A 40 -7.31 -31.22 0.91
C ILE A 40 -5.97 -31.87 1.32
N VAL A 41 -4.85 -31.40 0.76
CA VAL A 41 -3.52 -31.78 1.24
C VAL A 41 -3.32 -31.14 2.63
N PRO A 42 -2.91 -31.91 3.66
CA PRO A 42 -2.65 -31.34 4.98
C PRO A 42 -1.70 -30.15 4.82
N TRP A 43 -2.16 -29.00 5.31
CA TRP A 43 -1.47 -27.71 5.35
C TRP A 43 -0.03 -27.92 5.81
N ARG A 44 0.87 -28.16 4.85
CA ARG A 44 2.24 -27.72 4.99
C ARG A 44 2.15 -26.30 4.46
N PRO A 45 2.39 -25.26 5.28
CA PRO A 45 2.74 -24.01 4.68
C PRO A 45 3.92 -24.36 3.79
N ARG A 46 3.69 -24.38 2.47
CA ARG A 46 4.77 -23.99 1.58
C ARG A 46 5.01 -22.60 2.11
N LEU A 47 6.06 -22.45 2.93
CA LEU A 47 6.73 -21.17 3.06
C LEU A 47 6.65 -20.56 1.66
N PRO A 48 6.29 -19.27 1.51
CA PRO A 48 6.56 -18.61 0.23
C PRO A 48 7.93 -19.11 -0.22
N THR A 49 8.06 -19.48 -1.50
CA THR A 49 9.32 -20.03 -2.00
C THR A 49 10.30 -18.88 -2.02
N LEU A 50 10.69 -18.46 -0.82
CA LEU A 50 11.61 -17.42 -0.48
C LEU A 50 12.90 -17.90 -1.08
N GLN A 51 13.45 -17.07 -1.94
CA GLN A 51 14.64 -17.40 -2.66
C GLN A 51 15.73 -17.78 -1.65
N THR A 52 16.39 -18.93 -1.83
CA THR A 52 17.45 -19.33 -0.90
C THR A 52 18.67 -18.45 -1.11
N PHE A 53 19.02 -17.67 -0.10
CA PHE A 53 20.19 -16.79 -0.11
C PHE A 53 21.47 -17.56 0.26
N PRO A 54 22.62 -17.29 -0.40
CA PRO A 54 23.89 -17.89 -0.01
C PRO A 54 24.30 -17.43 1.41
N VAL A 55 24.69 -18.37 2.27
CA VAL A 55 24.87 -18.20 3.73
C VAL A 55 25.98 -17.19 4.14
N ALA A 56 26.83 -16.76 3.21
CA ALA A 56 28.18 -16.31 3.55
C ALA A 56 28.49 -14.79 3.69
N PRO A 57 27.67 -13.77 3.32
CA PRO A 57 28.12 -12.38 3.47
C PRO A 57 27.86 -11.74 4.84
N LEU A 58 26.91 -12.25 5.64
CA LEU A 58 26.38 -11.54 6.81
C LEU A 58 26.83 -12.10 8.18
N SER A 59 27.81 -12.99 8.24
CA SER A 59 28.22 -13.66 9.49
C SER A 59 28.65 -12.70 10.61
N LYS A 60 29.00 -11.46 10.27
CA LYS A 60 29.37 -10.38 11.20
C LYS A 60 28.37 -9.22 11.25
N ALA A 61 27.25 -9.31 10.54
CA ALA A 61 26.29 -8.21 10.40
C ALA A 61 25.66 -7.80 11.74
N CYS A 62 25.61 -8.72 12.70
CA CYS A 62 25.05 -8.50 14.02
C CYS A 62 26.14 -8.26 15.11
N ASP A 63 27.43 -8.31 14.77
CA ASP A 63 28.51 -8.20 15.77
C ASP A 63 28.52 -6.82 16.46
N GLU A 64 27.96 -5.81 15.79
CA GLU A 64 27.85 -4.42 16.26
C GLU A 64 26.44 -4.05 16.72
N VAL A 65 25.45 -4.95 16.56
CA VAL A 65 24.07 -4.72 17.01
C VAL A 65 23.98 -5.18 18.46
N PRO A 66 23.73 -4.27 19.42
CA PRO A 66 23.62 -4.65 20.82
C PRO A 66 22.54 -5.72 21.00
N PRO A 67 22.77 -6.75 21.85
CA PRO A 67 21.72 -7.70 22.15
C PRO A 67 20.51 -6.98 22.76
N PRO A 68 19.28 -7.40 22.43
CA PRO A 68 18.08 -6.82 23.02
C PRO A 68 18.13 -6.97 24.54
N SER A 69 18.11 -5.85 25.26
CA SER A 69 18.07 -5.87 26.72
C SER A 69 16.67 -6.30 27.19
N PRO A 70 16.54 -7.28 28.09
CA PRO A 70 15.25 -7.65 28.66
C PRO A 70 14.58 -6.50 29.41
N ASP A 71 15.37 -5.55 29.93
CA ASP A 71 14.89 -4.35 30.63
C ASP A 71 14.46 -3.23 29.67
N ALA A 72 14.67 -3.37 28.36
CA ALA A 72 14.33 -2.33 27.37
C ALA A 72 12.83 -2.23 27.08
N ALA A 73 12.02 -3.24 27.41
CA ALA A 73 10.60 -3.26 27.10
C ALA A 73 9.81 -2.17 27.85
N ASP A 74 10.22 -1.84 29.08
CA ASP A 74 9.50 -0.89 29.95
C ASP A 74 9.91 0.59 29.76
N ALA A 75 10.91 0.87 28.90
CA ALA A 75 11.37 2.24 28.59
C ALA A 75 11.72 2.45 27.11
N ALA A 76 11.19 1.62 26.21
CA ALA A 76 11.54 1.67 24.80
C ALA A 76 11.04 2.97 24.16
N ALA A 77 11.96 3.87 23.75
CA ALA A 77 11.63 5.16 23.15
C ALA A 77 10.64 5.00 21.98
N PRO A 78 9.64 5.86 21.79
CA PRO A 78 8.70 5.71 20.68
C PRO A 78 9.42 5.83 19.32
N ILE A 79 8.84 5.24 18.28
CA ILE A 79 9.30 5.45 16.90
C ILE A 79 9.24 6.96 16.59
N PRO A 80 10.27 7.62 16.00
CA PRO A 80 10.27 9.07 15.72
C PRO A 80 9.15 9.53 14.78
N ASN A 81 8.56 10.72 14.94
CA ASN A 81 7.47 11.21 14.06
C ASN A 81 7.98 11.90 12.80
N LEU A 82 8.85 11.20 12.10
CA LEU A 82 9.45 11.62 10.84
C LEU A 82 8.80 10.81 9.73
N VAL A 83 8.22 11.46 8.73
CA VAL A 83 7.66 10.77 7.56
C VAL A 83 8.68 10.79 6.42
N HIS A 84 8.82 9.67 5.73
CA HIS A 84 9.78 9.49 4.65
C HIS A 84 9.08 9.06 3.36
N TYR A 85 9.18 9.89 2.32
CA TYR A 85 8.81 9.57 0.95
C TYR A 85 10.05 9.52 0.07
N ILE A 86 10.02 8.71 -0.98
CA ILE A 86 11.07 8.66 -1.99
C ILE A 86 10.52 9.21 -3.30
N TRP A 87 11.24 10.16 -3.89
CA TRP A 87 10.90 10.72 -5.20
C TRP A 87 12.15 10.91 -6.05
N LEU A 88 12.38 9.97 -6.96
CA LEU A 88 13.48 10.03 -7.91
C LEU A 88 12.99 10.62 -9.23
N LEU A 89 13.81 11.48 -9.83
CA LEU A 89 13.47 12.16 -11.07
C LEU A 89 13.65 11.21 -12.26
N ALA A 90 12.61 11.10 -13.08
CA ALA A 90 12.72 10.46 -14.40
C ALA A 90 13.48 11.36 -15.39
N ASP A 91 13.25 12.67 -15.32
CA ASP A 91 14.01 13.70 -16.01
C ASP A 91 14.69 14.59 -14.95
N PRO A 92 16.05 14.66 -14.91
CA PRO A 92 16.79 15.46 -13.93
C PRO A 92 16.45 16.95 -13.92
N SER A 93 15.77 17.46 -14.95
CA SER A 93 15.36 18.86 -15.06
C SER A 93 13.93 19.14 -14.60
N VAL A 94 13.14 18.11 -14.30
CA VAL A 94 11.70 18.24 -14.01
C VAL A 94 11.34 17.58 -12.69
N LEU A 95 11.12 18.39 -11.65
CA LEU A 95 10.46 17.97 -10.41
C LEU A 95 8.97 18.28 -10.49
N SER A 96 8.14 17.24 -10.60
CA SER A 96 6.68 17.33 -10.68
C SER A 96 6.02 16.30 -9.78
N PHE A 97 4.98 16.71 -9.06
CA PHE A 97 4.09 15.85 -8.30
C PHE A 97 2.68 15.93 -8.89
N ASN A 98 1.93 14.84 -8.83
CA ASN A 98 0.54 14.81 -9.29
C ASN A 98 -0.44 14.85 -8.10
N PHE A 99 -1.75 14.83 -8.41
CA PHE A 99 -2.80 14.84 -7.38
C PHE A 99 -2.73 13.64 -6.42
N LYS A 100 -2.38 12.44 -6.93
CA LYS A 100 -2.22 11.23 -6.10
C LYS A 100 -1.16 11.44 -5.01
N VAL A 101 0.00 11.99 -5.39
CA VAL A 101 1.08 12.33 -4.43
C VAL A 101 0.60 13.38 -3.43
N PHE A 102 -0.11 14.42 -3.90
CA PHE A 102 -0.68 15.43 -3.01
C PHE A 102 -1.62 14.81 -1.96
N VAL A 103 -2.51 13.89 -2.36
CA VAL A 103 -3.42 13.22 -1.42
C VAL A 103 -2.65 12.44 -0.35
N SER A 104 -1.64 11.64 -0.75
CA SER A 104 -0.83 10.89 0.22
C SER A 104 -0.10 11.83 1.20
N VAL A 105 0.62 12.83 0.71
CA VAL A 105 1.41 13.75 1.56
C VAL A 105 0.51 14.60 2.45
N TYR A 106 -0.61 15.11 1.92
CA TYR A 106 -1.54 15.91 2.70
C TYR A 106 -2.22 15.07 3.78
N SER A 107 -2.59 13.82 3.48
CA SER A 107 -3.08 12.88 4.48
C SER A 107 -2.05 12.60 5.57
N ALA A 108 -0.77 12.44 5.22
CA ALA A 108 0.30 12.29 6.21
C ALA A 108 0.42 13.53 7.10
N HIS A 109 0.43 14.73 6.52
CA HIS A 109 0.44 16.00 7.25
C HIS A 109 -0.77 16.13 8.19
N LEU A 110 -1.96 15.80 7.70
CA LEU A 110 -3.21 15.94 8.43
C LEU A 110 -3.36 14.95 9.58
N PHE A 111 -3.08 13.67 9.34
CA PHE A 111 -3.43 12.61 10.30
C PHE A 111 -2.26 12.20 11.19
N LEU A 112 -1.02 12.27 10.70
CA LEU A 112 0.15 11.82 11.46
C LEU A 112 0.78 12.96 12.26
N HIS A 113 0.45 14.21 11.93
CA HIS A 113 1.04 15.42 12.52
C HIS A 113 2.58 15.32 12.68
N PRO A 114 3.31 15.00 11.60
CA PRO A 114 4.72 14.69 11.70
C PRO A 114 5.55 15.92 12.08
N ASP A 115 6.65 15.70 12.81
CA ASP A 115 7.64 16.74 13.08
C ASP A 115 8.26 17.24 11.76
N ARG A 116 8.34 16.33 10.77
CA ARG A 116 8.94 16.58 9.46
C ARG A 116 8.51 15.54 8.43
N ILE A 117 8.37 15.99 7.19
CA ILE A 117 8.13 15.12 6.02
C ILE A 117 9.34 15.25 5.10
N TYR A 118 10.13 14.19 5.01
CA TYR A 118 11.28 14.11 4.12
C TYR A 118 10.88 13.57 2.75
N PHE A 119 11.30 14.26 1.70
CA PHE A 119 11.41 13.69 0.36
C PHE A 119 12.87 13.34 0.09
N HIS A 120 13.19 12.05 0.08
CA HIS A 120 14.48 11.55 -0.38
C HIS A 120 14.49 11.62 -1.92
N THR A 121 15.31 12.50 -2.47
CA THR A 121 15.26 12.86 -3.90
C THR A 121 16.64 13.12 -4.48
N ASP A 122 16.82 12.77 -5.76
CA ASP A 122 18.01 13.10 -6.56
C ASP A 122 17.84 14.43 -7.33
N ALA A 123 16.83 15.23 -6.99
CA ALA A 123 16.66 16.58 -7.52
C ALA A 123 17.82 17.50 -7.09
N ALA A 124 18.26 18.38 -7.99
CA ALA A 124 19.20 19.42 -7.64
C ALA A 124 18.55 20.44 -6.68
N PRO A 125 19.31 21.01 -5.70
CA PRO A 125 18.73 21.95 -4.73
C PRO A 125 18.07 23.18 -5.36
N ASP A 126 18.62 23.69 -6.45
CA ASP A 126 18.09 24.83 -7.18
C ASP A 126 16.78 24.49 -7.92
N LEU A 127 16.65 23.25 -8.45
CA LEU A 127 15.41 22.75 -9.03
C LEU A 127 14.32 22.66 -7.97
N TRP A 128 14.62 22.09 -6.79
CA TRP A 128 13.68 22.00 -5.67
C TRP A 128 13.13 23.38 -5.27
N GLU A 129 14.01 24.36 -5.04
CA GLU A 129 13.60 25.70 -4.65
C GLU A 129 12.79 26.41 -5.74
N ARG A 130 13.18 26.29 -7.02
CA ARG A 130 12.39 26.87 -8.12
C ARG A 130 11.02 26.22 -8.27
N SER A 131 10.90 24.92 -8.07
CA SER A 131 9.62 24.20 -8.20
C SER A 131 8.58 24.63 -7.16
N LYS A 132 8.98 25.19 -6.02
CA LYS A 132 8.04 25.78 -5.03
C LYS A 132 7.20 26.91 -5.62
N THR A 133 7.73 27.64 -6.61
CA THR A 133 7.04 28.78 -7.24
C THR A 133 6.67 28.54 -8.69
N ALA A 134 7.50 27.81 -9.44
CA ALA A 134 7.35 27.60 -10.88
C ALA A 134 6.82 26.21 -11.26
N GLY A 135 6.72 25.28 -10.29
CA GLY A 135 6.16 23.95 -10.52
C GLY A 135 4.69 23.98 -10.92
N ASP A 136 4.17 22.84 -11.36
CA ASP A 136 2.74 22.68 -11.57
C ASP A 136 1.95 22.85 -10.26
N LEU A 137 0.62 22.87 -10.40
CA LEU A 137 -0.31 23.11 -9.30
C LEU A 137 -0.06 22.22 -8.08
N TRP A 138 0.07 20.90 -8.29
CA TRP A 138 0.19 19.93 -7.20
C TRP A 138 1.61 19.93 -6.64
N THR A 139 2.61 20.16 -7.49
CA THR A 139 4.00 20.32 -7.07
C THR A 139 4.16 21.46 -6.09
N LYS A 140 3.64 22.65 -6.45
CA LYS A 140 3.68 23.81 -5.57
C LYS A 140 2.95 23.55 -4.27
N ARG A 141 1.78 22.88 -4.30
CA ARG A 141 1.06 22.53 -3.08
C ARG A 141 1.88 21.64 -2.17
N VAL A 142 2.38 20.52 -2.68
CA VAL A 142 3.16 19.56 -1.90
C VAL A 142 4.40 20.22 -1.30
N LEU A 143 5.19 20.94 -2.11
CA LEU A 143 6.45 21.54 -1.66
C LEU A 143 6.28 22.70 -0.68
N ASN A 144 5.10 23.33 -0.63
CA ASN A 144 4.80 24.41 0.32
C ASN A 144 3.99 23.94 1.53
N LEU A 145 3.72 22.64 1.67
CA LEU A 145 3.10 22.13 2.91
C LEU A 145 4.07 22.31 4.09
N PRO A 146 3.57 22.70 5.28
CA PRO A 146 4.42 22.84 6.45
C PRO A 146 5.16 21.54 6.80
N GLY A 147 6.46 21.64 7.05
CA GLY A 147 7.30 20.51 7.45
C GLY A 147 7.84 19.67 6.29
N VAL A 148 7.44 19.93 5.05
CA VAL A 148 8.01 19.26 3.87
C VAL A 148 9.43 19.78 3.59
N THR A 149 10.39 18.87 3.51
CA THR A 149 11.80 19.18 3.31
C THR A 149 12.47 18.15 2.42
N PRO A 150 13.40 18.57 1.54
CA PRO A 150 14.19 17.63 0.78
C PRO A 150 15.24 16.97 1.68
N ASN A 151 15.55 15.72 1.37
CA ASN A 151 16.82 15.09 1.68
C ASN A 151 17.46 14.72 0.34
N PHE A 152 18.48 15.49 -0.07
CA PHE A 152 19.16 15.28 -1.34
C PHE A 152 20.07 14.06 -1.25
N ILE A 153 19.88 13.10 -2.13
CA ILE A 153 20.58 11.82 -2.11
C ILE A 153 21.13 11.47 -3.48
N ASP A 154 22.23 10.72 -3.48
CA ASP A 154 22.74 10.10 -4.69
C ASP A 154 21.92 8.85 -5.03
N ASN A 155 21.57 8.74 -6.31
CA ASN A 155 20.80 7.61 -6.81
C ASN A 155 21.65 6.33 -6.74
N PRO A 156 21.24 5.27 -5.99
CA PRO A 156 22.02 4.04 -5.89
C PRO A 156 22.07 3.35 -7.26
N ARG A 157 23.27 2.92 -7.66
CA ARG A 157 23.51 2.33 -8.99
C ARG A 157 23.98 0.88 -8.93
N LYS A 158 24.72 0.51 -7.88
CA LYS A 158 25.31 -0.82 -7.74
C LYS A 158 25.36 -1.23 -6.27
N THR A 159 25.22 -2.52 -6.01
CA THR A 159 25.57 -3.13 -4.73
C THR A 159 27.09 -3.19 -4.54
N SER A 160 27.55 -3.43 -3.32
CA SER A 160 28.97 -3.69 -3.02
C SER A 160 29.51 -4.91 -3.76
N THR A 161 28.65 -5.87 -4.11
CA THR A 161 28.96 -7.08 -4.89
C THR A 161 28.93 -6.85 -6.41
N GLY A 162 28.59 -5.63 -6.86
CA GLY A 162 28.64 -5.23 -8.26
C GLY A 162 27.37 -5.48 -9.07
N VAL A 163 26.25 -5.81 -8.42
CA VAL A 163 24.94 -6.00 -9.07
C VAL A 163 24.31 -4.64 -9.38
N ASP A 164 23.85 -4.44 -10.61
CA ASP A 164 23.22 -3.20 -11.06
C ASP A 164 21.84 -2.98 -10.42
N ILE A 165 21.57 -1.74 -9.98
CA ILE A 165 20.31 -1.30 -9.35
C ILE A 165 19.61 -0.35 -10.34
N ASP A 166 18.96 -0.92 -11.35
CA ASP A 166 18.49 -0.14 -12.50
C ASP A 166 17.02 0.30 -12.42
N THR A 167 16.19 -0.43 -11.69
CA THR A 167 14.75 -0.13 -11.61
C THR A 167 14.43 0.91 -10.56
N PHE A 168 13.44 1.77 -10.81
CA PHE A 168 12.95 2.75 -9.82
C PHE A 168 12.53 2.08 -8.50
N GLY A 169 11.85 0.93 -8.59
CA GLY A 169 11.45 0.14 -7.43
C GLY A 169 12.66 -0.28 -6.59
N ALA A 170 13.66 -0.90 -7.22
CA ALA A 170 14.86 -1.32 -6.50
C ALA A 170 15.60 -0.15 -5.87
N LYS A 171 15.76 0.97 -6.58
CA LYS A 171 16.37 2.19 -6.02
C LYS A 171 15.63 2.68 -4.78
N SER A 172 14.30 2.70 -4.85
CA SER A 172 13.44 3.05 -3.71
C SER A 172 13.61 2.08 -2.53
N ASP A 173 13.79 0.79 -2.77
CA ASP A 173 14.04 -0.19 -1.71
C ASP A 173 15.37 0.04 -0.97
N PHE A 174 16.43 0.43 -1.68
CA PHE A 174 17.71 0.78 -1.04
C PHE A 174 17.62 2.08 -0.25
N ILE A 175 16.96 3.10 -0.80
CA ILE A 175 16.84 4.41 -0.15
C ILE A 175 15.94 4.32 1.10
N ARG A 176 14.85 3.55 1.06
CA ARG A 176 13.97 3.39 2.24
C ARG A 176 14.70 2.64 3.36
N ALA A 177 15.49 1.63 3.01
CA ALA A 177 16.29 0.88 3.96
C ALA A 177 17.27 1.80 4.70
N ASP A 178 17.98 2.65 3.96
CA ASP A 178 18.94 3.59 4.54
C ASP A 178 18.25 4.69 5.37
N ALA A 179 17.17 5.27 4.85
CA ALA A 179 16.40 6.30 5.53
C ALA A 179 15.88 5.83 6.90
N LEU A 180 15.23 4.67 6.95
CA LEU A 180 14.71 4.09 8.19
C LEU A 180 15.83 3.65 9.14
N ARG A 181 16.94 3.13 8.62
CA ARG A 181 18.10 2.77 9.44
C ARG A 181 18.72 4.00 10.11
N GLN A 182 18.94 5.07 9.37
CA GLN A 182 19.62 6.27 9.89
C GLN A 182 18.71 7.14 10.76
N HIS A 183 17.45 7.31 10.37
CA HIS A 183 16.54 8.29 10.98
C HIS A 183 15.41 7.66 11.78
N GLY A 184 15.12 6.37 11.56
CA GLY A 184 13.86 5.78 11.96
C GLY A 184 12.70 6.45 11.23
N GLY A 185 11.53 6.51 11.87
CA GLY A 185 10.37 7.21 11.34
C GLY A 185 9.33 6.29 10.73
N ILE A 186 8.56 6.85 9.82
CA ILE A 186 7.41 6.27 9.13
C ILE A 186 7.70 6.39 7.63
N TYR A 187 8.08 5.28 7.00
CA TYR A 187 8.18 5.22 5.55
C TYR A 187 6.81 5.00 4.92
N LEU A 188 6.52 5.75 3.86
CA LEU A 188 5.32 5.62 3.03
C LEU A 188 5.72 5.61 1.55
N ASP A 189 5.27 4.61 0.80
CA ASP A 189 5.20 4.74 -0.65
C ASP A 189 4.25 5.91 -1.00
N VAL A 190 4.46 6.56 -2.14
CA VAL A 190 3.68 7.76 -2.53
C VAL A 190 2.19 7.46 -2.81
N ASP A 191 1.83 6.19 -2.87
CA ASP A 191 0.47 5.66 -3.00
C ASP A 191 -0.05 5.02 -1.70
N ALA A 192 0.70 5.13 -0.60
CA ALA A 192 0.24 4.84 0.74
C ALA A 192 -0.37 6.09 1.37
N VAL A 193 -1.68 6.06 1.62
CA VAL A 193 -2.46 7.21 2.11
C VAL A 193 -2.85 6.99 3.57
N PRO A 194 -2.32 7.75 4.53
CA PRO A 194 -2.79 7.70 5.90
C PRO A 194 -4.28 8.04 6.00
N LEU A 195 -5.03 7.26 6.77
CA LEU A 195 -6.46 7.49 7.04
C LEU A 195 -6.72 7.90 8.49
N ARG A 196 -5.73 7.75 9.38
CA ARG A 196 -5.76 8.16 10.78
C ARG A 196 -4.35 8.19 11.36
N ASP A 197 -4.24 8.68 12.59
CA ASP A 197 -2.98 8.72 13.33
C ASP A 197 -2.43 7.31 13.63
N VAL A 198 -1.12 7.13 13.44
CA VAL A 198 -0.36 5.91 13.75
C VAL A 198 0.36 5.98 15.09
N ALA A 199 0.17 7.04 15.89
CA ALA A 199 0.70 7.18 17.24
C ALA A 199 0.54 5.92 18.11
N PRO A 200 -0.63 5.23 18.13
CA PRO A 200 -0.78 4.00 18.90
C PRO A 200 0.21 2.89 18.51
N LEU A 201 0.59 2.80 17.24
CA LEU A 201 1.57 1.83 16.75
C LEU A 201 3.00 2.26 17.07
N ARG A 202 3.28 3.56 16.97
CA ARG A 202 4.61 4.16 17.28
C ARG A 202 4.98 4.00 18.75
N THR A 203 3.99 4.06 19.65
CA THR A 203 4.16 3.97 21.10
C THR A 203 3.89 2.58 21.66
N ALA A 204 3.66 1.56 20.81
CA ALA A 204 3.34 0.20 21.23
C ALA A 204 4.53 -0.58 21.84
N GLY A 205 5.71 0.04 21.95
CA GLY A 205 6.93 -0.56 22.50
C GLY A 205 7.83 -1.24 21.48
N PHE A 206 7.35 -1.49 20.26
CA PHE A 206 8.11 -2.17 19.21
C PHE A 206 9.11 -1.25 18.50
N ALA A 207 10.28 -1.79 18.15
CA ALA A 207 11.29 -1.10 17.37
C ALA A 207 10.90 -0.97 15.90
N ASN A 208 10.11 -1.92 15.38
CA ASN A 208 9.60 -1.94 14.03
C ASN A 208 8.12 -2.31 14.00
N VAL A 209 7.35 -1.64 13.14
CA VAL A 209 5.98 -2.04 12.80
C VAL A 209 5.86 -2.15 11.28
N VAL A 210 5.50 -3.34 10.81
CA VAL A 210 5.23 -3.64 9.40
C VAL A 210 3.83 -4.26 9.27
N GLY A 211 3.20 -4.13 8.10
CA GLY A 211 1.90 -4.73 7.85
C GLY A 211 2.05 -6.08 7.16
N GLY A 212 1.13 -7.02 7.37
CA GLY A 212 0.96 -8.12 6.42
C GLY A 212 0.47 -7.59 5.06
N ALA A 213 0.82 -8.26 3.97
CA ALA A 213 0.24 -8.02 2.66
C ALA A 213 -1.06 -8.83 2.50
N VAL A 214 -2.11 -8.19 1.96
CA VAL A 214 -3.24 -8.94 1.42
C VAL A 214 -2.81 -9.54 0.08
N ALA A 215 -3.26 -10.76 -0.19
CA ALA A 215 -3.28 -11.31 -1.52
C ALA A 215 -4.49 -12.23 -1.68
N LEU A 216 -5.06 -12.27 -2.88
CA LEU A 216 -6.18 -13.14 -3.21
C LEU A 216 -5.68 -14.54 -3.58
N ARG A 217 -4.52 -14.63 -4.22
CA ARG A 217 -3.88 -15.91 -4.54
C ARG A 217 -3.06 -16.39 -3.37
N THR A 218 -3.27 -17.66 -2.99
CA THR A 218 -2.55 -18.35 -1.91
C THR A 218 -1.03 -18.33 -2.04
N ARG A 219 -0.48 -18.24 -3.27
CA ARG A 219 0.98 -18.14 -3.49
C ARG A 219 1.59 -16.80 -3.05
N TYR A 220 0.77 -15.79 -2.81
CA TYR A 220 1.18 -14.45 -2.41
C TYR A 220 0.74 -14.12 -0.97
N THR A 221 0.22 -15.10 -0.22
CA THR A 221 -0.14 -14.90 1.17
C THR A 221 1.09 -15.04 2.07
N GLY A 222 1.09 -14.31 3.18
CA GLY A 222 2.18 -14.37 4.17
C GLY A 222 3.37 -13.45 3.87
N PHE A 223 3.32 -12.62 2.83
CA PHE A 223 4.28 -11.54 2.65
C PHE A 223 3.97 -10.36 3.59
N VAL A 224 4.98 -9.55 3.88
CA VAL A 224 4.78 -8.24 4.53
C VAL A 224 4.65 -7.13 3.48
N ASN A 225 3.93 -6.08 3.83
CA ASN A 225 3.86 -4.84 3.06
C ASN A 225 5.16 -4.05 3.24
N THR A 226 5.83 -3.73 2.14
CA THR A 226 7.07 -2.94 2.14
C THR A 226 6.83 -1.44 2.00
N GLY A 227 5.63 -1.03 1.59
CA GLY A 227 5.30 0.38 1.34
C GLY A 227 4.84 1.16 2.55
N VAL A 228 4.67 0.51 3.69
CA VAL A 228 4.42 1.15 4.98
C VAL A 228 5.27 0.46 6.04
N TRP A 229 6.25 1.18 6.59
CA TRP A 229 7.14 0.64 7.61
C TRP A 229 7.51 1.73 8.61
N LEU A 230 7.23 1.45 9.89
CA LEU A 230 7.63 2.28 11.01
C LEU A 230 8.87 1.66 11.65
N SER A 231 9.91 2.45 11.92
CA SER A 231 11.15 1.95 12.54
C SER A 231 11.75 2.94 13.52
N ARG A 232 12.38 2.44 14.59
CA ARG A 232 13.40 3.19 15.32
C ARG A 232 14.68 3.29 14.45
N PRO A 233 15.46 4.37 14.58
CA PRO A 233 16.79 4.39 13.99
C PRO A 233 17.63 3.26 14.57
N HIS A 234 18.46 2.63 13.74
CA HIS A 234 19.38 1.56 14.13
C HIS A 234 18.73 0.37 14.84
N SER A 235 17.45 0.08 14.53
CA SER A 235 16.79 -1.14 15.00
C SER A 235 17.42 -2.38 14.37
N SER A 236 17.31 -3.55 15.02
CA SER A 236 17.90 -4.80 14.51
C SER A 236 17.38 -5.13 13.12
N LEU A 237 16.06 -5.02 12.88
CA LEU A 237 15.48 -5.23 11.55
C LEU A 237 16.04 -4.26 10.51
N SER A 238 16.10 -2.96 10.82
CA SER A 238 16.57 -1.95 9.85
C SER A 238 18.04 -2.13 9.48
N GLU A 239 18.91 -2.44 10.45
CA GLU A 239 20.34 -2.69 10.23
C GLU A 239 20.57 -3.97 9.41
N ILE A 240 19.91 -5.07 9.78
CA ILE A 240 20.07 -6.35 9.08
C ILE A 240 19.46 -6.25 7.68
N PHE A 241 18.29 -5.62 7.53
CA PHE A 241 17.65 -5.44 6.22
C PHE A 241 18.53 -4.62 5.27
N PHE A 242 19.09 -3.50 5.72
CA PHE A 242 19.99 -2.68 4.90
C PHE A 242 21.22 -3.48 4.41
N ARG A 243 21.89 -4.22 5.33
CA ARG A 243 23.03 -5.07 4.97
C ARG A 243 22.63 -6.23 4.07
N ALA A 244 21.46 -6.83 4.29
CA ALA A 244 20.93 -7.92 3.48
C ALA A 244 20.57 -7.48 2.07
N MET A 245 19.98 -6.29 1.90
CA MET A 245 19.72 -5.70 0.59
C MET A 245 21.00 -5.58 -0.23
N ASP A 246 22.07 -5.02 0.35
CA ASP A 246 23.36 -4.92 -0.35
C ASP A 246 23.98 -6.30 -0.68
N ALA A 247 23.88 -7.24 0.24
CA ALA A 247 24.48 -8.57 0.11
C ALA A 247 23.73 -9.52 -0.84
N PHE A 248 22.40 -9.46 -0.86
CA PHE A 248 21.54 -10.47 -1.48
C PHE A 248 20.69 -9.97 -2.64
N TYR A 249 20.66 -8.66 -2.88
CA TYR A 249 20.02 -8.13 -4.07
C TYR A 249 20.65 -8.74 -5.32
N ASN A 250 19.78 -9.23 -6.20
CA ASN A 250 20.16 -10.04 -7.36
C ASN A 250 19.62 -9.46 -8.69
N GLY A 251 19.13 -8.22 -8.66
CA GLY A 251 18.53 -7.56 -9.83
C GLY A 251 17.07 -7.94 -10.10
N VAL A 252 16.49 -8.89 -9.36
CA VAL A 252 15.10 -9.36 -9.57
C VAL A 252 14.12 -8.49 -8.80
N TRP A 253 12.98 -8.18 -9.43
CA TRP A 253 11.88 -7.44 -8.80
C TRP A 253 11.33 -8.20 -7.58
N ALA A 254 10.94 -7.46 -6.53
CA ALA A 254 10.39 -7.94 -5.27
C ALA A 254 11.32 -8.78 -4.36
N ILE A 255 12.62 -8.89 -4.66
CA ILE A 255 13.57 -9.53 -3.73
C ILE A 255 13.63 -8.84 -2.35
N SER A 256 13.39 -7.53 -2.32
CA SER A 256 13.26 -6.73 -1.09
C SER A 256 12.07 -7.17 -0.23
N VAL A 257 10.95 -7.55 -0.86
CA VAL A 257 9.77 -8.08 -0.17
C VAL A 257 10.10 -9.41 0.48
N ASP A 258 10.80 -10.31 -0.23
CA ASP A 258 11.23 -11.60 0.30
C ASP A 258 12.16 -11.41 1.51
N ILE A 259 13.20 -10.58 1.38
CA ILE A 259 14.17 -10.30 2.45
C ILE A 259 13.46 -9.69 3.66
N LEU A 260 12.62 -8.67 3.46
CA LEU A 260 11.92 -8.02 4.58
C LEU A 260 10.96 -8.98 5.27
N THR A 261 10.23 -9.79 4.50
CA THR A 261 9.30 -10.79 5.02
C THR A 261 10.05 -11.79 5.91
N ASP A 262 11.13 -12.38 5.40
CA ASP A 262 11.93 -13.36 6.13
C ASP A 262 12.49 -12.79 7.44
N LEU A 263 13.05 -11.58 7.39
CA LEU A 263 13.61 -10.93 8.56
C LEU A 263 12.52 -10.53 9.57
N ALA A 264 11.39 -9.99 9.10
CA ALA A 264 10.28 -9.62 9.97
C ALA A 264 9.75 -10.81 10.77
N TYR A 265 9.51 -11.96 10.11
CA TYR A 265 9.04 -13.17 10.81
C TYR A 265 10.07 -13.74 11.78
N ARG A 266 11.36 -13.72 11.44
CA ARG A 266 12.44 -14.20 12.31
C ARG A 266 12.60 -13.30 13.55
N LEU A 267 12.58 -11.98 13.34
CA LEU A 267 12.78 -11.00 14.41
C LEU A 267 11.51 -10.73 15.22
N HIS A 268 10.33 -11.11 14.72
CA HIS A 268 9.07 -11.06 15.50
C HIS A 268 9.14 -11.89 16.79
N ALA A 269 9.95 -12.96 16.81
CA ALA A 269 10.16 -13.76 18.01
C ALA A 269 10.97 -13.02 19.10
N ILE A 270 11.64 -11.92 18.76
CA ILE A 270 12.38 -11.09 19.71
C ILE A 270 11.40 -10.08 20.33
N PRO A 271 11.23 -10.08 21.67
CA PRO A 271 10.33 -9.16 22.34
C PRO A 271 10.62 -7.70 21.99
N GLY A 272 9.60 -6.97 21.55
CA GLY A 272 9.70 -5.55 21.22
C GLY A 272 10.51 -5.23 19.95
N GLU A 273 10.94 -6.20 19.16
CA GLU A 273 11.69 -5.90 17.92
C GLU A 273 10.75 -5.64 16.74
N VAL A 274 9.88 -6.60 16.38
CA VAL A 274 8.96 -6.46 15.23
C VAL A 274 7.51 -6.75 15.63
N LEU A 275 6.63 -5.78 15.39
CA LEU A 275 5.19 -5.98 15.34
C LEU A 275 4.74 -6.14 13.89
N ILE A 276 4.13 -7.27 13.58
CA ILE A 276 3.47 -7.50 12.29
C ILE A 276 1.97 -7.26 12.50
N VAL A 277 1.44 -6.15 11.97
CA VAL A 277 0.01 -5.83 12.07
C VAL A 277 -0.79 -6.56 11.00
N HIS A 278 -2.08 -6.77 11.28
CA HIS A 278 -3.01 -7.40 10.34
C HIS A 278 -3.01 -6.67 8.99
N PRO A 279 -3.11 -7.38 7.84
CA PRO A 279 -3.01 -6.74 6.53
C PRO A 279 -3.94 -5.54 6.30
N ARG A 280 -5.17 -5.58 6.83
CA ARG A 280 -6.13 -4.47 6.78
C ARG A 280 -5.63 -3.16 7.40
N ALA A 281 -4.62 -3.20 8.26
CA ALA A 281 -4.09 -2.00 8.90
C ALA A 281 -3.32 -1.12 7.92
N PHE A 282 -2.52 -1.69 7.00
CA PHE A 282 -1.65 -0.94 6.07
C PHE A 282 -1.93 -1.21 4.58
N ALA A 283 -2.46 -2.38 4.23
CA ALA A 283 -2.71 -2.79 2.86
C ALA A 283 -3.99 -3.65 2.79
N PRO A 284 -5.19 -3.06 2.97
CA PRO A 284 -6.45 -3.80 2.94
C PRO A 284 -6.80 -4.39 1.56
N THR A 285 -6.03 -4.06 0.52
CA THR A 285 -6.13 -4.53 -0.86
C THR A 285 -4.75 -4.95 -1.36
N SER A 286 -4.71 -5.84 -2.36
CA SER A 286 -3.49 -6.28 -3.02
C SER A 286 -3.25 -5.56 -4.36
N TRP A 287 -2.10 -5.83 -4.99
CA TRP A 287 -1.78 -5.43 -6.36
C TRP A 287 -2.54 -6.24 -7.43
N GLU A 288 -3.35 -7.23 -7.03
CA GLU A 288 -4.12 -8.03 -7.98
C GLU A 288 -5.30 -7.24 -8.56
N LEU A 289 -5.57 -7.42 -9.86
CA LEU A 289 -6.59 -6.65 -10.59
C LEU A 289 -7.96 -6.69 -9.89
N GLU A 290 -8.34 -7.84 -9.33
CA GLU A 290 -9.62 -7.99 -8.65
C GLU A 290 -9.74 -7.09 -7.41
N ASP A 291 -8.65 -6.90 -6.66
CA ASP A 291 -8.63 -5.96 -5.52
C ASP A 291 -8.54 -4.51 -6.00
N GLN A 292 -7.83 -4.23 -7.09
CA GLN A 292 -7.83 -2.90 -7.70
C GLN A 292 -9.22 -2.52 -8.25
N ASP A 293 -9.96 -3.46 -8.86
CA ASP A 293 -11.35 -3.24 -9.30
C ASP A 293 -12.23 -2.91 -8.09
N ARG A 294 -12.12 -3.68 -7.00
CA ARG A 294 -12.85 -3.39 -5.75
C ARG A 294 -12.52 -2.01 -5.17
N LEU A 295 -11.26 -1.59 -5.25
CA LEU A 295 -10.83 -0.32 -4.67
C LEU A 295 -11.24 0.89 -5.52
N PHE A 296 -11.02 0.83 -6.83
CA PHE A 296 -11.09 2.01 -7.69
C PHE A 296 -12.33 2.14 -8.56
N ARG A 297 -13.07 1.05 -8.79
CA ARG A 297 -14.22 1.07 -9.68
C ARG A 297 -15.29 2.05 -9.21
N PRO A 298 -15.79 2.95 -10.09
CA PRO A 298 -16.93 3.80 -9.78
C PRO A 298 -18.26 3.03 -9.73
N HIS A 299 -19.12 3.44 -8.81
CA HIS A 299 -20.48 2.98 -8.56
C HIS A 299 -21.44 4.19 -8.52
N PRO A 300 -21.84 4.75 -9.69
CA PRO A 300 -22.62 5.99 -9.76
C PRO A 300 -24.00 5.94 -9.08
N SER A 301 -24.55 4.73 -8.88
CA SER A 301 -25.83 4.51 -8.19
C SER A 301 -25.82 4.99 -6.73
N ALA A 302 -24.66 5.01 -6.09
CA ALA A 302 -24.50 5.25 -4.66
C ALA A 302 -24.79 6.70 -4.24
N VAL A 303 -24.66 7.67 -5.16
CA VAL A 303 -24.92 9.10 -4.87
C VAL A 303 -26.41 9.35 -4.56
N LEU A 304 -27.32 8.60 -5.19
CA LEU A 304 -28.76 8.75 -4.98
C LEU A 304 -29.20 8.36 -3.57
N ALA A 305 -28.49 7.44 -2.92
CA ALA A 305 -28.78 7.00 -1.54
C ALA A 305 -28.39 8.07 -0.50
N LEU A 306 -27.27 8.79 -0.71
CA LEU A 306 -26.81 9.85 0.20
C LEU A 306 -27.63 11.14 0.11
N THR A 307 -28.32 11.37 -1.01
CA THR A 307 -29.18 12.55 -1.19
C THR A 307 -30.66 12.31 -0.86
N GLY A 308 -31.06 11.06 -0.59
CA GLY A 308 -32.47 10.67 -0.42
C GLY A 308 -33.12 10.97 0.94
N ASN A 309 -32.35 11.39 1.96
CA ASN A 309 -32.87 11.70 3.30
C ASN A 309 -33.07 13.20 3.54
N SER A 310 -33.60 13.92 2.55
CA SER A 310 -34.08 15.29 2.73
C SER A 310 -35.49 15.31 3.32
N ASN A 311 -35.62 14.96 4.60
CA ASN A 311 -36.70 15.51 5.43
C ASN A 311 -36.07 16.63 6.25
N GLY A 312 -36.38 17.86 5.84
CA GLY A 312 -35.95 19.06 6.54
C GLY A 312 -36.53 19.10 7.94
N ASP A 313 -35.63 19.19 8.93
CA ASP A 313 -35.77 20.01 10.12
C ASP A 313 -34.40 20.07 10.81
N GLY A 314 -33.90 21.29 11.06
CA GLY A 314 -32.76 21.54 11.96
C GLY A 314 -31.42 21.93 11.32
N MET A 315 -31.33 23.13 10.75
CA MET A 315 -30.06 23.87 10.76
C MET A 315 -29.74 24.26 12.21
N ALA A 316 -28.70 23.63 12.80
CA ALA A 316 -27.74 24.18 13.78
C ALA A 316 -27.18 23.07 14.69
N GLY A 317 -25.86 22.83 14.63
CA GLY A 317 -25.11 21.91 15.50
C GLY A 317 -25.40 20.44 15.15
N THR A 318 -24.52 19.69 14.52
CA THR A 318 -23.24 19.19 15.04
C THR A 318 -22.58 18.50 13.84
N GLN A 319 -21.26 18.56 13.72
CA GLN A 319 -20.54 17.89 12.64
C GLN A 319 -20.88 16.38 12.60
N PRO A 320 -21.14 15.76 11.44
CA PRO A 320 -20.75 14.38 11.25
C PRO A 320 -19.27 14.42 10.90
N GLN A 321 -18.44 14.68 11.91
CA GLN A 321 -17.16 14.01 11.95
C GLN A 321 -17.58 12.53 12.04
N GLU A 322 -17.58 11.82 10.90
CA GLU A 322 -17.41 10.36 10.96
C GLU A 322 -16.00 10.15 11.54
N GLU A 323 -15.84 10.45 12.83
CA GLU A 323 -14.78 9.87 13.63
C GLU A 323 -14.98 8.38 13.43
N LEU A 324 -14.01 7.74 12.79
CA LEU A 324 -13.86 6.29 12.80
C LEU A 324 -13.84 5.88 14.27
N GLY A 325 -15.02 5.60 14.81
CA GLY A 325 -15.24 5.46 16.22
C GLY A 325 -14.27 4.43 16.78
N ASN A 326 -13.41 4.88 17.69
CA ASN A 326 -12.30 4.10 18.23
C ASN A 326 -12.56 3.64 19.66
N THR A 327 -13.80 3.81 20.14
CA THR A 327 -14.20 3.38 21.48
C THR A 327 -14.87 2.01 21.46
N CYS A 328 -14.91 1.36 22.63
CA CYS A 328 -15.70 0.14 22.83
C CYS A 328 -17.18 0.36 22.49
N ALA A 329 -17.72 1.55 22.79
CA ALA A 329 -19.10 1.91 22.47
C ALA A 329 -19.34 1.96 20.95
N ASP A 330 -18.38 2.51 20.19
CA ASP A 330 -18.47 2.56 18.73
C ASP A 330 -18.43 1.17 18.11
N ALA A 331 -17.55 0.30 18.62
CA ALA A 331 -17.46 -1.09 18.18
C ALA A 331 -18.77 -1.85 18.45
N LEU A 332 -19.39 -1.64 19.62
CA LEU A 332 -20.69 -2.23 19.96
C LEU A 332 -21.82 -1.65 19.11
N ALA A 333 -21.81 -0.35 18.86
CA ALA A 333 -22.80 0.32 18.00
C ALA A 333 -22.70 -0.15 16.55
N TRP A 334 -21.49 -0.31 16.02
CA TRP A 334 -21.25 -0.88 14.70
C TRP A 334 -21.75 -2.32 14.62
N LEU A 335 -21.44 -3.16 15.63
CA LEU A 335 -21.90 -4.54 15.66
C LEU A 335 -23.43 -4.62 15.70
N ALA A 336 -24.07 -3.78 16.53
CA ALA A 336 -25.53 -3.71 16.63
C ALA A 336 -26.17 -3.31 15.30
N ARG A 337 -25.64 -2.28 14.62
CA ARG A 337 -26.09 -1.88 13.27
C ARG A 337 -25.94 -3.02 12.27
N ARG A 338 -24.77 -3.65 12.20
CA ARG A 338 -24.51 -4.77 11.28
C ARG A 338 -25.49 -5.92 11.46
N GLU A 339 -25.80 -6.32 12.69
CA GLU A 339 -26.74 -7.41 12.94
C GLU A 339 -28.20 -7.02 12.66
N GLN A 340 -28.57 -5.75 12.86
CA GLN A 340 -29.89 -5.22 12.48
C GLN A 340 -30.06 -5.17 10.95
N GLU A 341 -29.04 -4.65 10.24
CA GLU A 341 -29.01 -4.52 8.79
C GLU A 341 -28.91 -5.88 8.07
N ARG A 342 -28.29 -6.91 8.69
CA ARG A 342 -28.35 -8.29 8.17
C ARG A 342 -29.79 -8.82 8.06
N GLY A 343 -30.70 -8.35 8.91
CA GLY A 343 -32.13 -8.68 8.86
C GLY A 343 -32.92 -7.87 7.82
N SER A 344 -32.47 -6.66 7.50
CA SER A 344 -33.06 -5.78 6.49
C SER A 344 -32.06 -5.54 5.36
N ARG A 345 -32.17 -6.32 4.30
CA ARG A 345 -31.36 -6.42 3.06
C ARG A 345 -30.99 -5.10 2.32
N ARG A 346 -30.70 -3.97 2.98
CA ARG A 346 -30.83 -2.64 2.38
C ARG A 346 -29.71 -1.61 2.51
N ASP A 347 -28.77 -1.65 3.46
CA ASP A 347 -28.02 -0.40 3.73
C ASP A 347 -26.49 -0.41 3.53
N THR A 348 -25.86 -1.54 3.17
CA THR A 348 -24.47 -1.51 2.65
C THR A 348 -24.44 -2.12 1.26
N GLU A 349 -24.12 -1.32 0.24
CA GLU A 349 -23.97 -1.85 -1.12
C GLU A 349 -22.82 -2.89 -1.11
N ASP A 350 -23.02 -4.06 -1.75
CA ASP A 350 -22.10 -5.22 -1.66
C ASP A 350 -20.64 -4.94 -2.09
N TRP A 351 -20.37 -3.78 -2.67
CA TRP A 351 -19.03 -3.35 -3.09
C TRP A 351 -18.30 -2.50 -2.04
N GLU A 352 -18.98 -1.99 -1.01
CA GLU A 352 -18.36 -1.11 -0.03
C GLU A 352 -17.32 -1.83 0.82
N MET A 353 -16.17 -1.17 1.02
CA MET A 353 -15.08 -1.66 1.85
C MET A 353 -15.06 -0.99 3.21
N ASP A 354 -14.84 -1.80 4.24
CA ASP A 354 -14.69 -1.32 5.62
C ASP A 354 -13.22 -0.97 5.92
N PHE A 355 -12.94 0.32 6.07
CA PHE A 355 -11.64 0.87 6.45
C PHE A 355 -11.53 1.19 7.96
N SER A 356 -12.46 0.71 8.79
CA SER A 356 -12.52 0.96 10.24
C SER A 356 -11.27 0.53 11.00
N SER A 357 -10.53 -0.45 10.49
CA SER A 357 -9.26 -0.93 11.05
C SER A 357 -8.02 -0.47 10.29
N THR A 358 -8.19 0.36 9.26
CA THR A 358 -7.11 0.80 8.36
C THR A 358 -6.47 2.08 8.87
N TYR A 359 -5.17 2.00 9.18
CA TYR A 359 -4.34 3.14 9.52
C TYR A 359 -3.83 3.85 8.26
N VAL A 360 -3.35 3.05 7.30
CA VAL A 360 -2.82 3.51 6.02
C VAL A 360 -3.44 2.66 4.92
N LEU A 361 -3.89 3.29 3.85
CA LEU A 361 -4.35 2.63 2.64
C LEU A 361 -3.22 2.63 1.61
N HIS A 362 -2.47 1.54 1.51
CA HIS A 362 -1.57 1.31 0.38
C HIS A 362 -2.39 0.93 -0.87
N ALA A 363 -2.53 1.90 -1.78
CA ALA A 363 -3.43 1.83 -2.92
C ALA A 363 -2.69 1.50 -4.23
N PHE A 364 -2.34 0.23 -4.40
CA PHE A 364 -1.71 -0.30 -5.62
C PHE A 364 -2.54 -0.04 -6.87
N ASP A 365 -1.96 0.53 -7.92
CA ASP A 365 -2.65 0.91 -9.15
C ASP A 365 -2.00 0.38 -10.44
N ASP A 366 -1.21 -0.70 -10.32
CA ASP A 366 -0.49 -1.37 -11.42
C ASP A 366 -1.37 -1.77 -12.62
N TYR A 367 -2.68 -1.97 -12.39
CA TYR A 367 -3.66 -2.36 -13.38
C TYR A 367 -4.85 -1.38 -13.44
N ALA A 368 -4.63 -0.12 -13.06
CA ALA A 368 -5.64 0.93 -13.10
C ALA A 368 -6.32 1.07 -14.47
N ASP A 369 -5.58 0.85 -15.55
CA ASP A 369 -6.06 0.88 -16.94
C ASP A 369 -7.06 -0.24 -17.27
N LYS A 370 -7.12 -1.29 -16.44
CA LYS A 370 -7.98 -2.47 -16.63
C LYS A 370 -9.20 -2.47 -15.70
N VAL A 371 -9.29 -1.54 -14.76
CA VAL A 371 -10.43 -1.40 -13.86
C VAL A 371 -11.66 -0.97 -14.66
N ARG A 372 -12.79 -1.66 -14.44
CA ARG A 372 -13.97 -1.45 -15.27
C ARG A 372 -14.62 -0.10 -14.97
N GLY A 373 -14.87 0.70 -16.01
CA GLY A 373 -15.62 1.95 -15.87
C GLY A 373 -14.83 3.09 -15.22
N TRP A 374 -13.51 2.95 -15.10
CA TRP A 374 -12.60 3.97 -14.62
C TRP A 374 -11.57 4.32 -15.72
N ASP A 375 -11.08 5.56 -15.73
CA ASP A 375 -10.07 6.04 -16.68
C ASP A 375 -8.64 5.81 -16.19
N GLY A 376 -8.48 5.10 -15.07
CA GLY A 376 -7.20 4.82 -14.42
C GLY A 376 -6.57 6.03 -13.74
N LYS A 377 -7.31 7.14 -13.54
CA LYS A 377 -6.76 8.39 -13.00
C LYS A 377 -7.42 8.80 -11.69
N ILE A 378 -6.58 8.99 -10.68
CA ILE A 378 -6.98 9.60 -9.42
C ILE A 378 -6.92 11.13 -9.62
N THR A 379 -8.10 11.75 -9.75
CA THR A 379 -8.27 13.20 -9.93
C THR A 379 -9.10 13.79 -8.81
N LEU A 380 -9.04 15.12 -8.64
CA LEU A 380 -9.90 15.82 -7.68
C LEU A 380 -11.38 15.52 -7.92
N LYS A 381 -11.83 15.57 -9.18
CA LYS A 381 -13.19 15.21 -9.59
C LYS A 381 -13.56 13.79 -9.18
N TYR A 382 -12.66 12.83 -9.40
CA TYR A 382 -12.87 11.42 -9.04
C TYR A 382 -13.08 11.25 -7.52
N VAL A 383 -12.25 11.91 -6.70
CA VAL A 383 -12.40 11.85 -5.23
C VAL A 383 -13.68 12.54 -4.76
N LEU A 384 -14.01 13.71 -5.32
CA LEU A 384 -15.22 14.46 -4.96
C LEU A 384 -16.52 13.72 -5.32
N ALA A 385 -16.50 12.90 -6.38
CA ALA A 385 -17.64 12.07 -6.75
C ALA A 385 -17.98 11.02 -5.69
N ARG A 386 -16.99 10.52 -4.93
CA ARG A 386 -17.16 9.50 -3.87
C ARG A 386 -17.84 8.21 -4.36
N GLU A 387 -17.66 7.90 -5.64
CA GLU A 387 -18.29 6.74 -6.29
C GLU A 387 -17.45 5.45 -6.16
N SER A 388 -16.26 5.49 -5.57
CA SER A 388 -15.42 4.31 -5.35
C SER A 388 -14.95 4.20 -3.90
N ASN A 389 -14.46 3.03 -3.51
CA ASN A 389 -13.91 2.82 -2.17
C ASN A 389 -12.69 3.70 -1.92
N TYR A 390 -11.80 3.85 -2.91
CA TYR A 390 -10.68 4.78 -2.81
C TYR A 390 -11.16 6.21 -2.60
N ALA A 391 -12.08 6.68 -3.44
CA ALA A 391 -12.60 8.04 -3.38
C ALA A 391 -13.23 8.33 -2.01
N ARG A 392 -14.02 7.40 -1.47
CA ARG A 392 -14.62 7.52 -0.13
C ARG A 392 -13.56 7.53 0.97
N ALA A 393 -12.57 6.63 0.91
CA ALA A 393 -11.53 6.52 1.92
C ALA A 393 -10.68 7.79 2.04
N VAL A 394 -10.30 8.41 0.92
CA VAL A 394 -9.41 9.59 0.92
C VAL A 394 -10.16 10.93 0.94
N TYR A 395 -11.48 10.92 0.72
CA TYR A 395 -12.31 12.12 0.72
C TYR A 395 -12.17 12.99 1.99
N PRO A 396 -12.07 12.45 3.22
CA PRO A 396 -11.90 13.26 4.42
C PRO A 396 -10.70 14.21 4.36
N ALA A 397 -9.56 13.74 3.84
CA ALA A 397 -8.36 14.57 3.69
C ALA A 397 -8.53 15.63 2.60
N VAL A 398 -9.12 15.26 1.45
CA VAL A 398 -9.38 16.21 0.35
C VAL A 398 -10.40 17.28 0.75
N ARG A 399 -11.47 16.89 1.46
CA ARG A 399 -12.44 17.81 2.03
C ARG A 399 -11.76 18.79 2.98
N HIS A 400 -10.93 18.29 3.89
CA HIS A 400 -10.17 19.14 4.81
C HIS A 400 -9.24 20.11 4.05
N ALA A 401 -8.59 19.68 2.97
CA ALA A 401 -7.77 20.56 2.13
C ALA A 401 -8.57 21.70 1.50
N ILE A 402 -9.82 21.45 1.08
CA ILE A 402 -10.73 22.46 0.54
C ILE A 402 -11.19 23.42 1.65
N GLU A 403 -11.61 22.88 2.79
CA GLU A 403 -12.07 23.66 3.96
C GLU A 403 -10.95 24.56 4.50
N ALA A 404 -9.70 24.09 4.50
CA ALA A 404 -8.52 24.84 4.90
C ALA A 404 -7.99 25.80 3.81
N GLY A 405 -8.61 25.85 2.62
CA GLY A 405 -8.20 26.72 1.52
C GLY A 405 -6.91 26.32 0.81
N ILE A 406 -6.40 25.10 1.04
CA ILE A 406 -5.24 24.54 0.33
C ILE A 406 -5.62 24.19 -1.12
N ILE A 407 -6.83 23.65 -1.31
CA ILE A 407 -7.49 23.53 -2.62
C ILE A 407 -8.54 24.63 -2.71
N SER A 408 -8.53 25.43 -3.79
CA SER A 408 -9.52 26.49 -3.95
C SER A 408 -10.88 25.91 -4.32
N LYS A 409 -11.96 26.58 -3.89
CA LYS A 409 -13.33 26.12 -4.19
C LYS A 409 -13.64 26.19 -5.68
N GLU A 410 -13.02 27.10 -6.41
CA GLU A 410 -13.17 27.24 -7.87
C GLU A 410 -12.66 25.99 -8.61
N GLU A 411 -11.72 25.24 -8.05
CA GLU A 411 -11.20 23.99 -8.62
C GLU A 411 -12.13 22.78 -8.39
N THR A 412 -13.20 22.96 -7.61
CA THR A 412 -14.15 21.90 -7.25
C THR A 412 -15.39 21.84 -8.14
N VAL A 413 -15.53 22.81 -9.07
CA VAL A 413 -16.71 23.01 -9.94
C VAL A 413 -16.54 22.33 -11.29
#